data_AF-A0A2H9M699-F1
#
_entry.id   AF-A0A2H9M699-F1
#
_cell.length_a   1.000
_cell.length_b   1.000
_cell.length_c   1.000
_cell.angle_alpha   90.00
_cell.angle_beta   90.00
_cell.angle_gamma   90.00
#
_symmetry.space_group_name_H-M   'P 1'
#
loop_
_entity.id
_entity.type
_entity.pdbx_description
1 polymer ?
#
loop_
_entity_poly.entity_id
_entity_poly.type
_entity_poly.pdbx_seq_one_letter_code
_entity_poly.pdbx_strand_id
1 'polypeptide(L)'
;MYKITDIFKRKKKTFSFEFFPPKTEEGMKHLFETCDELKKYPDFFSVTYNPDGSSRERTLFVVNEIQKKFKIPVMHHLTCINYNERTL
;
A
#
# COMPACT_ATOMS: atom_id res chain seq x y z
N MET A 1 2.95 -12.52 -7.22
CA MET A 1 1.80 -12.13 -6.37
C MET A 1 0.56 -12.01 -7.26
N TYR A 2 -0.64 -12.30 -6.75
CA TYR A 2 -1.87 -12.29 -7.58
C TYR A 2 -2.33 -10.87 -7.91
N LYS A 3 -3.05 -10.70 -9.03
CA LYS A 3 -3.76 -9.43 -9.28
C LYS A 3 -4.97 -9.36 -8.35
N ILE A 4 -5.30 -8.16 -7.88
CA ILE A 4 -6.50 -7.95 -7.04
C ILE A 4 -7.77 -8.38 -7.79
N THR A 5 -7.83 -8.21 -9.11
CA THR A 5 -8.94 -8.70 -9.93
C THR A 5 -9.12 -10.22 -9.89
N ASP A 6 -8.05 -10.99 -9.66
CA ASP A 6 -8.16 -12.44 -9.50
C ASP A 6 -8.77 -12.81 -8.15
N ILE A 7 -8.54 -12.01 -7.10
CA ILE A 7 -9.17 -12.17 -5.78
C ILE A 7 -10.69 -11.96 -5.91
N PHE A 8 -11.12 -10.89 -6.58
CA PHE A 8 -12.53 -10.58 -6.79
C PHE A 8 -13.27 -11.68 -7.55
N LYS A 9 -12.62 -12.36 -8.49
CA LYS A 9 -13.21 -13.50 -9.21
C LYS A 9 -13.38 -14.74 -8.33
N ARG A 10 -12.52 -14.91 -7.32
CA ARG A 10 -12.48 -16.12 -6.47
C ARG A 10 -13.34 -16.00 -5.21
N LYS A 11 -13.54 -14.80 -4.68
CA LYS A 11 -14.26 -14.56 -3.42
C LYS A 11 -15.55 -13.77 -3.65
N LYS A 12 -16.64 -14.25 -3.03
CA LYS A 12 -17.94 -13.55 -3.04
C LYS A 12 -17.92 -12.23 -2.28
N LYS A 13 -17.09 -12.12 -1.25
CA LYS A 13 -16.88 -10.89 -0.46
C LYS A 13 -15.41 -10.75 -0.15
N THR A 14 -14.87 -9.56 -0.35
CA THR A 14 -13.48 -9.21 -0.05
C THR A 14 -13.40 -8.16 1.04
N PHE A 15 -12.25 -8.12 1.70
CA PHE A 15 -11.96 -7.16 2.76
C PHE A 15 -10.54 -6.62 2.61
N SER A 16 -10.33 -5.34 2.89
CA SER A 16 -9.03 -4.66 2.72
C SER A 16 -8.88 -3.53 3.73
N PHE A 17 -7.63 -3.15 3.99
CA PHE A 17 -7.30 -1.97 4.79
C PHE A 17 -6.48 -0.98 3.95
N GLU A 18 -6.60 0.30 4.30
CA GLU A 18 -5.85 1.38 3.69
C GLU A 18 -4.92 2.03 4.72
N PHE A 19 -3.68 2.30 4.32
CA PHE A 19 -2.68 2.95 5.14
C PHE A 19 -2.16 4.25 4.51
N PHE A 20 -1.66 5.13 5.37
CA PHE A 20 -0.95 6.34 4.96
C PHE A 20 0.55 6.19 5.23
N PRO A 21 1.43 6.59 4.30
CA PRO A 21 2.87 6.53 4.51
C PRO A 21 3.27 7.53 5.62
N PRO A 22 3.84 7.06 6.75
CA PRO A 22 4.23 7.93 7.84
C PRO A 22 5.42 8.81 7.46
N LYS A 23 5.51 9.99 8.08
CA LYS A 23 6.61 10.94 7.86
C LYS A 23 7.80 10.73 8.80
N THR A 24 7.63 9.95 9.87
CA THR A 24 8.64 9.70 10.91
C THR A 24 9.01 8.23 11.00
N GLU A 25 10.18 7.93 11.56
CA GLU A 25 10.65 6.56 11.76
C GLU A 25 9.78 5.79 12.76
N GLU A 26 9.34 6.44 13.84
CA GLU A 26 8.44 5.83 14.83
C GLU A 26 7.10 5.47 14.20
N GLY A 27 6.56 6.38 13.35
CA GLY A 27 5.34 6.11 12.61
C GLY A 27 5.50 4.95 11.64
N MET A 28 6.67 4.84 11.00
CA MET A 28 6.99 3.72 10.11
C MET A 28 7.05 2.38 10.86
N LYS A 29 7.67 2.37 12.04
CA LYS A 29 7.68 1.19 12.92
C LYS A 29 6.26 0.78 13.30
N HIS A 30 5.44 1.73 13.76
CA HIS A 30 4.06 1.47 14.15
C HIS A 30 3.19 0.97 12.99
N LEU A 31 3.39 1.51 11.78
CA LEU A 31 2.72 1.01 10.58
C LEU A 31 3.02 -0.46 10.34
N PHE A 32 4.29 -0.88 10.43
CA PHE A 32 4.67 -2.27 10.19
C PHE A 32 4.16 -3.21 11.30
N GLU A 33 4.14 -2.77 12.55
CA GLU A 33 3.50 -3.51 13.65
C GLU A 33 2.01 -3.72 13.38
N THR A 34 1.31 -2.65 13.00
CA THR A 34 -0.12 -2.71 12.64
C THR A 34 -0.37 -3.62 11.45
N CYS A 35 0.47 -3.57 10.41
CA CYS A 35 0.39 -4.48 9.27
C CYS A 35 0.55 -5.94 9.71
N ASP A 36 1.48 -6.23 10.63
CA ASP A 36 1.72 -7.58 11.12
C ASP A 36 0.52 -8.13 11.91
N GLU A 37 -0.11 -7.30 12.73
CA GLU A 37 -1.33 -7.65 13.48
C GLU A 37 -2.51 -7.91 12.54
N LEU A 38 -2.66 -7.07 11.50
CA LEU A 38 -3.79 -7.13 10.60
C LEU A 38 -3.63 -8.17 9.47
N LYS A 39 -2.42 -8.68 9.20
CA LYS A 39 -2.09 -9.48 7.99
C LYS A 39 -2.99 -10.68 7.72
N LYS A 40 -3.66 -11.26 8.74
CA LYS A 40 -4.51 -12.44 8.61
C LYS A 40 -5.94 -12.14 8.14
N TYR A 41 -6.37 -10.88 8.16
CA TYR A 41 -7.76 -10.49 7.88
C TYR A 41 -8.03 -10.06 6.42
N PRO A 42 -7.18 -9.26 5.77
CA PRO A 42 -7.49 -8.69 4.47
C PRO A 42 -7.06 -9.60 3.33
N ASP A 43 -7.71 -9.39 2.19
CA ASP A 43 -7.32 -9.98 0.91
C ASP A 43 -6.20 -9.18 0.23
N PHE A 44 -6.13 -7.87 0.51
CA PHE A 44 -5.10 -6.96 0.03
C PHE A 44 -5.05 -5.72 0.92
N PHE A 45 -3.95 -4.97 0.84
CA PHE A 45 -3.83 -3.63 1.42
C PHE A 45 -3.83 -2.56 0.32
N SER A 46 -4.16 -1.32 0.67
CA SER A 46 -3.85 -0.13 -0.14
C SER A 46 -2.96 0.83 0.64
N VAL A 47 -2.14 1.59 -0.09
CA VAL A 47 -1.34 2.67 0.48
C VAL A 47 -1.62 3.94 -0.31
N THR A 48 -1.98 5.00 0.41
CA THR A 48 -2.32 6.29 -0.18
C THR A 48 -1.11 7.00 -0.78
N TYR A 49 -1.41 7.97 -1.64
CA TYR A 49 -0.41 8.78 -2.32
C TYR A 49 -0.81 10.24 -2.24
N ASN A 50 0.01 11.04 -1.57
CA ASN A 50 -0.17 12.48 -1.54
C ASN A 50 0.64 13.11 -2.68
N PRO A 51 0.13 14.16 -3.33
CA PRO A 51 0.84 14.83 -4.42
C PRO A 51 1.97 15.76 -3.93
N ASP A 52 2.30 15.78 -2.63
CA ASP A 52 3.49 16.47 -2.15
C ASP A 52 4.73 15.67 -2.59
N GLY A 53 5.70 16.32 -3.23
CA GLY A 53 6.81 15.65 -3.95
C GLY A 53 7.66 14.67 -3.13
N SER A 54 7.54 14.67 -1.79
CA SER A 54 8.20 13.72 -0.90
C SER A 54 7.37 12.46 -0.57
N SER A 55 6.11 12.37 -0.99
CA SER A 55 5.26 11.19 -0.76
C SER A 55 5.60 10.03 -1.70
N ARG A 56 6.10 10.27 -2.92
CA ARG A 56 6.33 9.20 -3.90
C ARG A 56 7.27 8.13 -3.37
N GLU A 57 8.45 8.54 -2.90
CA GLU A 57 9.48 7.63 -2.40
C GLU A 57 8.99 6.87 -1.16
N ARG A 58 8.28 7.57 -0.25
CA ARG A 58 7.73 6.94 0.97
C ARG A 58 6.62 5.96 0.66
N THR A 59 5.67 6.29 -0.22
CA THR A 59 4.61 5.37 -0.65
C THR A 59 5.23 4.13 -1.31
N LEU A 60 6.19 4.32 -2.23
CA LEU A 60 6.85 3.22 -2.92
C LEU A 60 7.63 2.32 -1.94
N PHE A 61 8.35 2.92 -0.99
CA PHE A 61 9.04 2.20 0.06
C PHE A 61 8.09 1.34 0.90
N VAL A 62 7.01 1.95 1.43
CA VAL A 62 6.01 1.25 2.24
C VAL A 62 5.39 0.08 1.48
N VAL A 63 4.94 0.33 0.24
CA VAL A 63 4.34 -0.70 -0.61
C VAL A 63 5.30 -1.86 -0.83
N ASN A 64 6.56 -1.59 -1.15
CA ASN A 64 7.56 -2.64 -1.38
C ASN A 64 7.82 -3.45 -0.11
N GLU A 65 7.98 -2.79 1.03
CA GLU A 65 8.29 -3.47 2.29
C GLU A 65 7.13 -4.32 2.81
N ILE A 66 5.89 -3.82 2.73
CA ILE A 66 4.71 -4.60 3.11
C ILE A 66 4.59 -5.87 2.24
N GLN A 67 4.73 -5.73 0.91
CA GLN A 67 4.66 -6.88 0.00
C GLN A 67 5.77 -7.90 0.26
N LYS A 68 7.01 -7.44 0.50
CA LYS A 68 8.15 -8.32 0.79
C LYS A 68 7.97 -9.08 2.10
N LYS A 69 7.56 -8.38 3.18
CA LYS A 69 7.46 -8.93 4.53
C LYS A 69 6.25 -9.84 4.69
N PHE A 70 5.07 -9.38 4.26
CA PHE A 70 3.81 -10.05 4.59
C PHE A 70 3.24 -10.91 3.46
N LYS A 71 3.80 -10.81 2.24
CA LYS A 71 3.34 -11.55 1.04
C LYS A 71 1.87 -11.31 0.69
N ILE A 72 1.33 -10.16 1.08
CA ILE A 72 -0.03 -9.71 0.77
C ILE A 72 0.02 -8.74 -0.43
N PRO A 73 -0.91 -8.84 -1.39
CA PRO A 73 -1.04 -7.85 -2.45
C PRO A 73 -1.24 -6.43 -1.89
N VAL A 74 -0.51 -5.46 -2.41
CA VAL A 74 -0.65 -4.05 -2.01
C VAL A 74 -0.95 -3.18 -3.23
N MET A 75 -2.06 -2.45 -3.17
CA MET A 75 -2.43 -1.45 -4.16
C MET A 75 -1.71 -0.14 -3.85
N HIS A 76 -0.86 0.31 -4.78
CA HIS A 76 -0.21 1.62 -4.71
C HIS A 76 -1.12 2.67 -5.34
N HIS A 77 -1.64 3.62 -4.55
CA HIS A 77 -2.35 4.76 -5.12
C HIS A 77 -1.38 5.63 -5.92
N LEU A 78 -1.83 6.26 -6.99
CA LEU A 78 -1.03 7.20 -7.77
C LEU A 78 -1.92 8.36 -8.19
N THR A 79 -1.54 9.57 -7.82
CA THR A 79 -2.19 10.78 -8.32
C THR A 79 -1.29 11.43 -9.37
N CYS A 80 -1.88 11.93 -10.45
CA CYS A 80 -1.14 12.48 -11.58
C CYS A 80 -1.05 14.01 -11.57
N ILE A 81 -1.61 14.66 -10.55
CA ILE A 81 -1.54 16.12 -10.44
C ILE A 81 -0.08 16.54 -10.23
N ASN A 82 0.36 17.56 -10.99
CA ASN A 82 1.74 18.05 -11.04
C ASN A 82 2.79 17.06 -11.60
N TYR A 83 2.35 15.97 -12.25
CA TYR A 83 3.22 15.08 -13.00
C TYR A 83 2.95 15.17 -14.50
N ASN A 84 3.94 14.79 -15.30
CA ASN A 84 3.82 14.62 -16.75
C ASN A 84 4.17 13.16 -17.12
N GLU A 85 4.01 12.80 -18.39
CA GLU A 85 4.24 11.43 -18.89
C GLU A 85 5.63 10.86 -18.55
N ARG A 86 6.66 11.71 -18.41
CA ARG A 86 8.03 11.29 -18.09
C ARG A 86 8.30 11.22 -16.59
N THR A 87 7.51 11.92 -15.78
CA THR A 87 7.74 12.04 -14.33
C THR A 87 6.81 11.17 -13.50
N LEU A 88 5.75 10.62 -14.09
CA LEU A 88 4.92 9.57 -13.49
C LEU A 88 5.71 8.30 -13.15
#